data_AF-A0AAU6XW03-F1
#
_entry.id   AF-A0AAU6XW03-F1
#
_cell.length_a   1.000
_cell.length_b   1.000
_cell.length_c   1.000
_cell.angle_alpha   90.00
_cell.angle_beta   90.00
_cell.angle_gamma   90.00
#
_symmetry.space_group_name_H-M   'P 1'
#
loop_
_entity.id
_entity.type
_entity.pdbx_description
1 polymer ?
#
loop_
_entity_poly.entity_id
_entity_poly.type
_entity_poly.pdbx_seq_one_letter_code
_entity_poly.pdbx_strand_id
1 'polypeptide(L)'
;MKECTTEADYTDVFGTDDDFEESHCFTYVQAVSPEALLEKLKASRVNTGTAVTGLSALREWTIELYRLKDHTFEELQPVGVVQVGDWTLMVEYNGFMGTEPEVMLPVTQGRTAVSHMANVSPVGPFCWYVDGSVRMSYGEDPYCRGGSHPDELLDVMRRVGFGPMEDPDADADEVKSLIPAKFALAHHVTGVRLTRRLLETAEFTGGLVTKPVPSWLRA
;
A
#
# COMPACT_ATOMS: atom_id res chain seq x y z
N MET A 1 15.31 -1.72 22.18
CA MET A 1 14.94 -2.62 21.06
C MET A 1 13.65 -2.08 20.48
N LYS A 2 13.56 -1.87 19.15
CA LYS A 2 12.26 -1.55 18.54
C LYS A 2 11.31 -2.72 18.80
N GLU A 3 10.07 -2.43 19.17
CA GLU A 3 9.03 -3.44 19.36
C GLU A 3 8.89 -4.25 18.06
N CYS A 4 9.00 -5.57 18.14
CA CYS A 4 8.96 -6.44 16.95
C CYS A 4 7.52 -6.92 16.77
N THR A 5 6.75 -6.25 15.92
CA THR A 5 5.42 -6.75 15.52
C THR A 5 5.54 -7.89 14.54
N THR A 6 4.51 -8.74 14.51
CA THR A 6 4.37 -9.87 13.60
C THR A 6 3.02 -9.80 12.91
N GLU A 7 2.79 -10.67 11.93
CA GLU A 7 1.48 -10.87 11.29
C GLU A 7 0.31 -11.00 12.29
N ALA A 8 0.54 -11.59 13.47
CA ALA A 8 -0.48 -11.77 14.51
C ALA A 8 -1.01 -10.43 15.06
N ASP A 9 -0.24 -9.34 14.94
CA ASP A 9 -0.65 -8.00 15.35
C ASP A 9 -1.61 -7.32 14.36
N TYR A 10 -1.80 -7.90 13.16
CA TYR A 10 -2.52 -7.29 12.04
C TYR A 10 -3.70 -8.13 11.55
N THR A 11 -4.09 -9.18 12.26
CA THR A 11 -5.20 -10.07 11.85
C THR A 11 -6.59 -9.41 11.92
N ASP A 12 -6.75 -8.32 12.69
CA ASP A 12 -8.02 -7.56 12.81
C ASP A 12 -7.86 -6.14 12.23
N VAL A 13 -6.84 -5.88 11.40
CA VAL A 13 -6.54 -4.51 10.93
C VAL A 13 -7.70 -3.91 10.10
N PHE A 14 -8.47 -4.76 9.41
CA PHE A 14 -9.64 -4.38 8.61
C PHE A 14 -10.98 -4.58 9.35
N GLY A 15 -10.99 -5.18 10.53
CA GLY A 15 -12.23 -5.46 11.26
C GLY A 15 -13.16 -6.41 10.49
N THR A 16 -14.28 -5.89 9.98
CA THR A 16 -15.27 -6.64 9.18
C THR A 16 -15.34 -6.14 7.73
N ASP A 17 -14.32 -5.42 7.28
CA ASP A 17 -14.23 -4.82 5.95
C ASP A 17 -13.45 -5.74 5.01
N ASP A 18 -14.05 -6.88 4.67
CA ASP A 18 -13.42 -7.95 3.88
C ASP A 18 -12.98 -7.45 2.49
N ASP A 19 -13.73 -6.51 1.89
CA ASP A 19 -13.42 -5.92 0.59
C ASP A 19 -12.05 -5.22 0.58
N PHE A 20 -11.73 -4.45 1.62
CA PHE A 20 -10.42 -3.81 1.73
C PHE A 20 -9.32 -4.81 2.01
N GLU A 21 -9.60 -5.89 2.74
CA GLU A 21 -8.62 -6.94 2.97
C GLU A 21 -8.18 -7.56 1.64
N GLU A 22 -9.13 -7.89 0.77
CA GLU A 22 -8.87 -8.57 -0.50
C GLU A 22 -8.21 -7.66 -1.56
N SER A 23 -8.46 -6.35 -1.55
CA SER A 23 -7.97 -5.46 -2.61
C SER A 23 -7.63 -4.04 -2.13
N HIS A 24 -6.34 -3.78 -1.91
CA HIS A 24 -5.85 -2.50 -1.42
C HIS A 24 -4.41 -2.20 -1.84
N CYS A 25 -4.02 -0.93 -1.74
CA CYS A 25 -2.62 -0.53 -1.67
C CYS A 25 -2.43 0.47 -0.52
N PHE A 26 -1.46 0.21 0.36
CA PHE A 26 -1.03 1.12 1.42
C PHE A 26 0.38 1.60 1.14
N THR A 27 0.54 2.91 1.06
CA THR A 27 1.83 3.57 0.86
C THR A 27 2.12 4.55 1.99
N TYR A 28 3.32 4.44 2.56
CA TYR A 28 3.82 5.28 3.63
C TYR A 28 4.92 6.17 3.03
N VAL A 29 4.78 7.49 3.10
CA VAL A 29 5.79 8.43 2.59
C VAL A 29 6.30 9.31 3.73
N GLN A 30 7.60 9.28 3.97
CA GLN A 30 8.23 10.01 5.07
C GLN A 30 8.33 11.51 4.76
N ALA A 31 8.12 12.36 5.76
CA ALA A 31 8.40 13.80 5.70
C ALA A 31 7.76 14.52 4.49
N VAL A 32 6.48 14.27 4.28
CA VAL A 32 5.62 14.97 3.33
C VAL A 32 4.24 15.15 3.95
N SER A 33 3.55 16.27 3.72
CA SER A 33 2.17 16.45 4.14
C SER A 33 1.20 15.78 3.15
N PRO A 34 -0.07 15.53 3.52
CA PRO A 34 -1.08 14.99 2.62
C PRO A 34 -1.25 15.82 1.34
N GLU A 35 -1.31 17.15 1.46
CA GLU A 35 -1.47 18.06 0.32
C GLU A 35 -0.25 18.04 -0.59
N ALA A 36 0.96 18.09 -0.01
CA ALA A 36 2.20 18.04 -0.77
C ALA A 36 2.39 16.68 -1.46
N LEU A 37 1.89 15.58 -0.87
CA LEU A 37 1.89 14.27 -1.51
C LEU A 37 0.97 14.25 -2.74
N LEU A 38 -0.27 14.74 -2.61
CA LEU A 38 -1.20 14.84 -3.73
C LEU A 38 -0.64 15.75 -4.86
N GLU A 39 0.00 16.86 -4.50
CA GLU A 39 0.64 17.75 -5.47
C GLU A 39 1.79 17.05 -6.22
N LYS A 40 2.63 16.28 -5.53
CA LYS A 40 3.71 15.50 -6.15
C LYS A 40 3.19 14.41 -7.09
N LEU A 41 2.05 13.80 -6.74
CA LEU A 41 1.33 12.85 -7.58
C LEU A 41 0.56 13.52 -8.72
N LYS A 42 0.55 14.86 -8.78
CA LYS A 42 -0.27 15.66 -9.72
C LYS A 42 -1.75 15.28 -9.65
N ALA A 43 -2.21 14.93 -8.45
CA ALA A 43 -3.57 14.46 -8.25
C ALA A 43 -4.57 15.58 -8.50
N SER A 44 -5.64 15.27 -9.22
CA SER A 44 -6.79 16.18 -9.32
C SER A 44 -7.55 16.16 -8.00
N ARG A 45 -7.81 17.33 -7.43
CA ARG A 45 -8.57 17.43 -6.18
C ARG A 45 -10.03 17.11 -6.44
N VAL A 46 -10.62 16.29 -5.57
CA VAL A 46 -12.06 16.02 -5.56
C VAL A 46 -12.64 16.65 -4.32
N ASN A 47 -13.52 17.62 -4.50
CA ASN A 47 -14.31 18.15 -3.40
C ASN A 47 -15.68 17.47 -3.42
N THR A 48 -15.89 16.52 -2.51
CA THR A 48 -17.17 15.82 -2.36
C THR A 48 -18.16 16.54 -1.46
N GLY A 49 -17.73 17.63 -0.78
CA GLY A 49 -18.54 18.31 0.23
C GLY A 49 -18.78 17.48 1.51
N THR A 50 -18.29 16.24 1.57
CA THR A 50 -18.37 15.34 2.72
C THR A 50 -16.97 14.89 3.13
N ALA A 51 -16.72 14.78 4.44
CA ALA A 51 -15.49 14.20 4.95
C ALA A 51 -15.44 12.70 4.65
N VAL A 52 -14.30 12.21 4.15
CA VAL A 52 -14.06 10.77 3.95
C VAL A 52 -13.39 10.25 5.22
N THR A 53 -14.19 9.78 6.17
CA THR A 53 -13.72 9.31 7.47
C THR A 53 -13.75 7.79 7.54
N GLY A 54 -12.58 7.18 7.67
CA GLY A 54 -12.40 5.75 7.80
C GLY A 54 -12.35 5.00 6.46
N LEU A 55 -11.83 3.77 6.49
CA LEU A 55 -11.70 2.93 5.30
C LEU A 55 -13.04 2.69 4.60
N SER A 56 -14.10 2.32 5.33
CA SER A 56 -15.39 2.02 4.69
C SER A 56 -15.95 3.22 3.91
N ALA A 57 -15.80 4.45 4.42
CA ALA A 57 -16.17 5.66 3.69
C ALA A 57 -15.25 5.92 2.49
N LEU A 58 -13.95 5.61 2.59
CA LEU A 58 -13.00 5.70 1.48
C LEU A 58 -13.33 4.71 0.36
N ARG A 59 -13.77 3.48 0.69
CA ARG A 59 -14.26 2.49 -0.28
C ARG A 59 -15.50 3.01 -0.98
N GLU A 60 -16.51 3.44 -0.22
CA GLU A 60 -17.76 3.95 -0.78
C GLU A 60 -17.52 5.15 -1.70
N TRP A 61 -16.68 6.09 -1.26
CA TRP A 61 -16.25 7.22 -2.07
C TRP A 61 -15.58 6.79 -3.38
N THR A 62 -14.67 5.82 -3.33
CA THR A 62 -13.99 5.27 -4.51
C THR A 62 -14.98 4.61 -5.47
N ILE A 63 -15.91 3.80 -4.94
CA ILE A 63 -16.95 3.13 -5.73
C ILE A 63 -17.88 4.16 -6.41
N GLU A 64 -18.31 5.20 -5.69
CA GLU A 64 -19.16 6.24 -6.26
C GLU A 64 -18.45 7.00 -7.39
N LEU A 65 -17.16 7.32 -7.21
CA LEU A 65 -16.37 7.93 -8.29
C LEU A 65 -16.30 7.06 -9.53
N TYR A 66 -16.18 5.74 -9.38
CA TYR A 66 -16.21 4.81 -10.52
C TYR A 66 -17.59 4.71 -11.17
N ARG A 67 -18.69 4.93 -10.43
CA ARG A 67 -20.05 4.91 -10.97
C ARG A 67 -20.40 6.13 -11.82
N LEU A 68 -19.71 7.26 -11.67
CA LEU A 68 -20.06 8.53 -12.32
C LEU A 68 -19.82 8.59 -13.86
N LYS A 69 -19.51 7.46 -14.52
CA LYS A 69 -19.54 7.18 -15.97
C LYS A 69 -18.75 8.08 -16.94
N ASP A 70 -18.13 9.17 -16.51
CA ASP A 70 -17.20 9.94 -17.36
C ASP A 70 -15.76 9.45 -17.17
N HIS A 71 -15.38 8.37 -17.86
CA HIS A 71 -13.99 8.03 -18.26
C HIS A 71 -12.91 7.61 -17.23
N THR A 72 -13.20 7.27 -15.97
CA THR A 72 -12.11 7.28 -14.96
C THR A 72 -11.53 5.94 -14.45
N PHE A 73 -12.20 4.78 -14.54
CA PHE A 73 -11.65 3.59 -13.86
C PHE A 73 -10.31 3.12 -14.46
N GLU A 74 -10.17 3.14 -15.78
CA GLU A 74 -8.94 2.70 -16.45
C GLU A 74 -7.84 3.77 -16.42
N GLU A 75 -8.23 5.05 -16.31
CA GLU A 75 -7.31 6.19 -16.44
C GLU A 75 -6.91 6.83 -15.11
N LEU A 76 -7.76 6.75 -14.08
CA LEU A 76 -7.57 7.43 -12.80
C LEU A 76 -7.75 6.46 -11.63
N GLN A 77 -6.95 6.66 -10.60
CA GLN A 77 -7.03 5.99 -9.32
C GLN A 77 -7.42 6.99 -8.23
N PRO A 78 -8.60 6.84 -7.60
CA PRO A 78 -8.92 7.51 -6.35
C PRO A 78 -7.96 7.07 -5.24
N VAL A 79 -7.41 8.04 -4.51
CA VAL A 79 -6.52 7.83 -3.38
C VAL A 79 -6.99 8.66 -2.19
N GLY A 80 -6.93 8.11 -0.99
CA GLY A 80 -7.11 8.83 0.27
C GLY A 80 -5.76 9.04 0.95
N VAL A 81 -5.45 10.27 1.37
CA VAL A 81 -4.21 10.56 2.09
C VAL A 81 -4.47 11.14 3.48
N VAL A 82 -3.66 10.74 4.47
CA VAL A 82 -3.78 11.19 5.86
C VAL A 82 -2.40 11.24 6.54
N GLN A 83 -2.19 12.22 7.42
CA GLN A 83 -0.95 12.33 8.20
C GLN A 83 -0.97 11.34 9.39
N VAL A 84 0.12 10.59 9.58
CA VAL A 84 0.33 9.65 10.70
C VAL A 84 1.75 9.84 11.25
N GLY A 85 1.88 10.64 12.31
CA GLY A 85 3.19 11.02 12.85
C GLY A 85 4.02 11.75 11.79
N ASP A 86 5.27 11.32 11.58
CA ASP A 86 6.18 11.89 10.55
C ASP A 86 5.95 11.33 9.13
N TRP A 87 4.95 10.46 8.96
CA TRP A 87 4.62 9.82 7.69
C TRP A 87 3.27 10.30 7.19
N THR A 88 3.11 10.40 5.88
CA THR A 88 1.79 10.45 5.24
C THR A 88 1.45 9.07 4.71
N LEU A 89 0.27 8.59 5.07
CA LEU A 89 -0.32 7.37 4.54
C LEU A 89 -1.18 7.71 3.32
N MET A 90 -0.94 7.03 2.21
CA MET A 90 -1.83 6.97 1.05
C MET A 90 -2.46 5.59 0.99
N VAL A 91 -3.79 5.56 0.87
CA VAL A 91 -4.60 4.35 0.82
C VAL A 91 -5.41 4.34 -0.45
N GLU A 92 -5.38 3.21 -1.14
CA GLU A 92 -6.10 2.98 -2.39
C GLU A 92 -6.98 1.75 -2.21
N TYR A 93 -8.28 1.87 -2.49
CA TYR A 93 -9.15 0.71 -2.66
C TYR A 93 -8.99 0.21 -4.09
N ASN A 94 -8.66 -1.07 -4.26
CA ASN A 94 -8.39 -1.69 -5.57
C ASN A 94 -7.42 -0.86 -6.44
N GLY A 95 -6.30 -0.47 -5.83
CA GLY A 95 -5.27 0.36 -6.45
C GLY A 95 -3.88 -0.26 -6.37
N PHE A 96 -2.91 0.36 -7.04
CA PHE A 96 -1.54 -0.13 -7.19
C PHE A 96 -0.51 0.99 -7.41
N MET A 97 -0.90 2.26 -7.28
CA MET A 97 -0.02 3.40 -7.64
C MET A 97 1.26 3.40 -6.80
N GLY A 98 1.12 3.04 -5.51
CA GLY A 98 2.24 2.92 -4.60
C GLY A 98 3.32 1.92 -5.00
N THR A 99 3.00 0.93 -5.83
CA THR A 99 3.96 -0.10 -6.27
C THR A 99 4.57 0.20 -7.64
N GLU A 100 4.15 1.29 -8.29
CA GLU A 100 4.65 1.71 -9.61
C GLU A 100 5.83 2.68 -9.47
N PRO A 101 7.07 2.29 -9.79
CA PRO A 101 8.25 3.13 -9.57
C PRO A 101 8.18 4.48 -10.29
N GLU A 102 7.52 4.56 -11.45
CA GLU A 102 7.38 5.81 -12.20
C GLU A 102 6.41 6.80 -11.54
N VAL A 103 5.36 6.30 -10.89
CA VAL A 103 4.44 7.13 -10.10
C VAL A 103 5.13 7.57 -8.80
N MET A 104 5.90 6.67 -8.20
CA MET A 104 6.58 6.90 -6.92
C MET A 104 7.87 7.72 -7.04
N LEU A 105 8.47 7.84 -8.21
CA LEU A 105 9.69 8.62 -8.43
C LEU A 105 9.60 10.07 -7.88
N PRO A 106 8.64 10.93 -8.29
CA PRO A 106 8.54 12.31 -7.79
C PRO A 106 8.23 12.41 -6.28
N VAL A 107 7.65 11.34 -5.72
CA VAL A 107 7.28 11.23 -4.31
C VAL A 107 8.48 10.90 -3.43
N THR A 108 9.35 10.01 -3.91
CA THR A 108 10.40 9.35 -3.11
C THR A 108 11.78 10.01 -3.22
N GLN A 109 11.95 10.99 -4.11
CA GLN A 109 13.17 11.81 -4.17
C GLN A 109 13.46 12.50 -2.83
N GLY A 110 14.65 12.26 -2.28
CA GLY A 110 15.10 12.72 -0.97
C GLY A 110 14.32 12.14 0.22
N ARG A 111 13.58 11.04 0.05
CA ARG A 111 12.68 10.45 1.06
C ARG A 111 12.75 8.93 1.10
N THR A 112 12.20 8.38 2.18
CA THR A 112 11.85 6.96 2.27
C THR A 112 10.36 6.80 2.00
N ALA A 113 10.00 5.78 1.23
CA ALA A 113 8.62 5.30 1.17
C ALA A 113 8.55 3.78 1.18
N VAL A 114 7.45 3.25 1.68
CA VAL A 114 7.12 1.81 1.63
C VAL A 114 5.74 1.69 1.03
N SER A 115 5.55 0.75 0.12
CA SER A 115 4.24 0.39 -0.40
C SER A 115 4.05 -1.12 -0.37
N HIS A 116 2.83 -1.53 -0.08
CA HIS A 116 2.40 -2.91 -0.24
C HIS A 116 0.95 -2.95 -0.71
N MET A 117 0.66 -3.89 -1.60
CA MET A 117 -0.70 -4.09 -2.10
C MET A 117 -1.19 -5.51 -1.84
N ALA A 118 -2.50 -5.67 -1.74
CA ALA A 118 -3.20 -6.93 -1.87
C ALA A 118 -4.14 -6.83 -3.08
N ASN A 119 -4.28 -7.94 -3.79
CA ASN A 119 -5.26 -8.11 -4.85
C ASN A 119 -5.60 -9.61 -4.89
N VAL A 120 -6.25 -10.10 -5.95
CA VAL A 120 -6.57 -11.53 -6.16
C VAL A 120 -5.40 -12.51 -5.90
N SER A 121 -4.14 -12.04 -5.93
CA SER A 121 -2.97 -12.80 -5.47
C SER A 121 -2.71 -12.58 -3.96
N PRO A 122 -2.65 -13.64 -3.14
CA PRO A 122 -2.47 -13.55 -1.69
C PRO A 122 -1.10 -12.97 -1.27
N VAL A 123 -0.12 -12.98 -2.17
CA VAL A 123 1.22 -12.42 -1.93
C VAL A 123 1.22 -10.92 -2.17
N GLY A 124 0.92 -10.48 -3.40
CA GLY A 124 0.95 -9.08 -3.84
C GLY A 124 2.31 -8.37 -3.68
N PRO A 125 2.66 -7.40 -4.54
CA PRO A 125 3.94 -6.72 -4.49
C PRO A 125 4.15 -5.88 -3.23
N PHE A 126 5.42 -5.75 -2.87
CA PHE A 126 5.95 -4.86 -1.85
C PHE A 126 7.12 -4.08 -2.44
N CYS A 127 7.20 -2.79 -2.13
CA CYS A 127 8.27 -1.91 -2.58
C CYS A 127 8.75 -1.03 -1.44
N TRP A 128 10.06 -1.02 -1.20
CA TRP A 128 10.75 -0.07 -0.34
C TRP A 128 11.59 0.86 -1.21
N TYR A 129 11.26 2.14 -1.19
CA TYR A 129 11.93 3.20 -1.92
C TYR A 129 12.83 4.02 -1.01
N VAL A 130 14.01 4.37 -1.51
CA VAL A 130 14.91 5.35 -0.91
C VAL A 130 15.48 6.24 -2.01
N ASP A 131 15.29 7.54 -1.86
CA ASP A 131 15.84 8.57 -2.76
C ASP A 131 15.54 8.32 -4.25
N GLY A 132 14.26 8.12 -4.56
CA GLY A 132 13.80 7.91 -5.93
C GLY A 132 14.11 6.52 -6.52
N SER A 133 14.74 5.62 -5.76
CA SER A 133 15.14 4.30 -6.23
C SER A 133 14.49 3.19 -5.43
N VAL A 134 14.19 2.06 -6.08
CA VAL A 134 13.76 0.85 -5.39
C VAL A 134 14.96 0.26 -4.63
N ARG A 135 14.89 0.31 -3.30
CA ARG A 135 15.88 -0.30 -2.42
C ARG A 135 15.67 -1.80 -2.35
N MET A 136 14.43 -2.23 -2.14
CA MET A 136 14.05 -3.63 -2.12
C MET A 136 12.61 -3.78 -2.60
N SER A 137 12.31 -4.83 -3.35
CA SER A 137 10.95 -5.17 -3.76
C SER A 137 10.78 -6.67 -3.94
N TYR A 138 9.53 -7.13 -3.97
CA TYR A 138 9.13 -8.42 -4.52
C TYR A 138 7.75 -8.30 -5.20
N GLY A 139 7.46 -9.23 -6.11
CA GLY A 139 6.21 -9.27 -6.89
C GLY A 139 5.19 -10.25 -6.30
N GLU A 140 4.64 -11.13 -7.14
CA GLU A 140 3.72 -12.21 -6.73
C GLU A 140 4.42 -13.36 -6.01
N ASP A 141 5.75 -13.41 -6.08
CA ASP A 141 6.58 -14.35 -5.35
C ASP A 141 7.56 -13.54 -4.45
N PRO A 142 7.50 -13.68 -3.11
CA PRO A 142 8.40 -12.98 -2.20
C PRO A 142 9.88 -13.40 -2.37
N TYR A 143 10.15 -14.46 -3.13
CA TYR A 143 11.49 -14.95 -3.46
C TYR A 143 12.08 -14.27 -4.68
N CYS A 144 11.22 -13.79 -5.57
CA CYS A 144 11.60 -12.95 -6.71
C CYS A 144 11.82 -11.51 -6.24
N ARG A 145 12.98 -11.26 -5.62
CA ARG A 145 13.35 -9.96 -5.05
C ARG A 145 14.14 -9.09 -6.03
N GLY A 146 13.90 -7.79 -5.98
CA GLY A 146 14.58 -6.79 -6.80
C GLY A 146 15.04 -5.57 -6.00
N GLY A 147 15.58 -4.58 -6.72
CA GLY A 147 16.11 -3.35 -6.14
C GLY A 147 17.62 -3.38 -5.91
N SER A 148 18.14 -2.30 -5.33
CA SER A 148 19.58 -2.15 -5.06
C SER A 148 20.10 -2.99 -3.89
N HIS A 149 19.22 -3.38 -2.96
CA HIS A 149 19.51 -4.14 -1.75
C HIS A 149 18.42 -5.21 -1.52
N PRO A 150 18.25 -6.16 -2.45
CA PRO A 150 17.10 -7.06 -2.49
C PRO A 150 16.97 -7.97 -1.25
N ASP A 151 18.08 -8.24 -0.56
CA ASP A 151 18.13 -9.19 0.56
C ASP A 151 18.15 -8.54 1.95
N GLU A 152 18.13 -7.21 2.03
CA GLU A 152 18.34 -6.46 3.28
C GLU A 152 17.31 -6.74 4.37
N LEU A 153 16.07 -7.06 3.98
CA LEU A 153 14.97 -7.33 4.90
C LEU A 153 14.70 -8.83 5.11
N LEU A 154 15.52 -9.75 4.59
CA LEU A 154 15.24 -11.19 4.66
C LEU A 154 15.04 -11.73 6.08
N ASP A 155 15.92 -11.34 7.01
CA ASP A 155 15.78 -11.73 8.42
C ASP A 155 14.52 -11.14 9.06
N VAL A 156 14.11 -9.95 8.62
CA VAL A 156 12.89 -9.29 9.10
C VAL A 156 11.67 -10.02 8.56
N MET A 157 11.62 -10.29 7.25
CA MET A 157 10.54 -11.02 6.58
C MET A 157 10.26 -12.34 7.31
N ARG A 158 11.30 -13.15 7.57
CA ARG A 158 11.16 -14.40 8.34
C ARG A 158 10.56 -14.19 9.73
N ARG A 159 10.98 -13.14 10.45
CA ARG A 159 10.49 -12.86 11.80
C ARG A 159 9.05 -12.35 11.83
N VAL A 160 8.62 -11.62 10.81
CA VAL A 160 7.29 -10.96 10.80
C VAL A 160 6.17 -11.84 10.24
N GLY A 161 6.48 -13.03 9.73
CA GLY A 161 5.46 -14.02 9.32
C GLY A 161 5.54 -14.48 7.87
N PHE A 162 6.51 -13.98 7.08
CA PHE A 162 6.85 -14.65 5.82
C PHE A 162 7.45 -16.00 6.23
N GLY A 163 6.70 -17.08 5.99
CA GLY A 163 7.04 -18.42 6.44
C GLY A 163 8.42 -18.89 5.96
N PRO A 164 8.80 -20.15 6.25
CA PRO A 164 9.89 -20.77 5.50
C PRO A 164 9.60 -20.60 4.01
N MET A 165 10.65 -20.57 3.19
CA MET A 165 10.43 -20.57 1.76
C MET A 165 9.87 -21.94 1.37
N GLU A 166 8.55 -22.12 1.45
CA GLU A 166 7.91 -23.44 1.44
C GLU A 166 7.66 -23.95 0.02
N ASP A 167 7.53 -25.26 -0.02
CA ASP A 167 7.61 -26.17 -1.15
C ASP A 167 6.85 -25.68 -2.39
N PRO A 168 7.48 -25.60 -3.59
CA PRO A 168 6.77 -25.29 -4.84
C PRO A 168 5.61 -26.24 -5.17
N ASP A 169 5.49 -27.37 -4.45
CA ASP A 169 4.41 -28.35 -4.57
C ASP A 169 3.24 -28.13 -3.58
N ALA A 170 3.22 -27.04 -2.79
CA ALA A 170 2.08 -26.73 -1.90
C ALA A 170 0.82 -26.37 -2.71
N ASP A 171 -0.33 -26.92 -2.31
CA ASP A 171 -1.60 -26.64 -2.97
C ASP A 171 -1.93 -25.14 -2.95
N ALA A 172 -2.36 -24.58 -4.09
CA ALA A 172 -2.68 -23.16 -4.22
C ALA A 172 -3.75 -22.68 -3.21
N ASP A 173 -4.62 -23.60 -2.76
CA ASP A 173 -5.66 -23.35 -1.76
C ASP A 173 -5.12 -23.33 -0.30
N GLU A 174 -3.86 -23.73 -0.08
CA GLU A 174 -3.16 -23.67 1.21
C GLU A 174 -2.21 -22.45 1.31
N VAL A 175 -2.13 -21.60 0.28
CA VAL A 175 -1.27 -20.41 0.30
C VAL A 175 -1.79 -19.41 1.31
N LYS A 176 -1.14 -19.41 2.47
CA LYS A 176 -1.37 -18.44 3.55
C LYS A 176 -1.26 -17.01 3.01
N SER A 177 -2.28 -16.19 3.29
CA SER A 177 -2.25 -14.76 3.02
C SER A 177 -1.05 -14.10 3.69
N LEU A 178 -0.27 -13.33 2.91
CA LEU A 178 0.86 -12.55 3.44
C LEU A 178 0.45 -11.12 3.80
N ILE A 179 -0.85 -10.79 3.76
CA ILE A 179 -1.35 -9.45 4.07
C ILE A 179 -0.91 -8.98 5.45
N PRO A 180 -1.15 -9.72 6.55
CA PRO A 180 -0.77 -9.25 7.88
C PRO A 180 0.76 -9.15 8.04
N ALA A 181 1.53 -10.04 7.39
CA ALA A 181 2.99 -10.00 7.37
C ALA A 181 3.54 -8.77 6.64
N LYS A 182 2.89 -8.32 5.54
CA LYS A 182 3.23 -7.07 4.83
C LYS A 182 3.05 -5.84 5.71
N PHE A 183 1.96 -5.76 6.48
CA PHE A 183 1.79 -4.67 7.44
C PHE A 183 2.86 -4.68 8.54
N ALA A 184 3.22 -5.85 9.06
CA ALA A 184 4.29 -5.98 10.04
C ALA A 184 5.68 -5.61 9.46
N LEU A 185 5.95 -5.96 8.20
CA LEU A 185 7.16 -5.54 7.49
C LEU A 185 7.20 -4.03 7.26
N ALA A 186 6.09 -3.43 6.82
CA ALA A 186 5.97 -1.99 6.64
C ALA A 186 6.16 -1.24 7.97
N HIS A 187 5.59 -1.75 9.06
CA HIS A 187 5.82 -1.21 10.39
C HIS A 187 7.30 -1.30 10.80
N HIS A 188 7.99 -2.42 10.52
CA HIS A 188 9.42 -2.52 10.82
C HIS A 188 10.25 -1.40 10.17
N VAL A 189 9.98 -1.11 8.90
CA VAL A 189 10.70 -0.09 8.13
C VAL A 189 10.31 1.32 8.58
N THR A 190 9.01 1.58 8.76
CA THR A 190 8.48 2.93 8.95
C THR A 190 8.39 3.36 10.41
N GLY A 191 8.25 2.42 11.33
CA GLY A 191 7.83 2.66 12.71
C GLY A 191 6.34 3.02 12.86
N VAL A 192 5.56 2.97 11.79
CA VAL A 192 4.12 3.26 11.80
C VAL A 192 3.33 1.98 12.06
N ARG A 193 2.67 1.92 13.22
CA ARG A 193 1.70 0.86 13.52
C ARG A 193 0.30 1.28 13.10
N LEU A 194 -0.18 0.72 11.99
CA LEU A 194 -1.59 0.84 11.64
C LEU A 194 -2.44 -0.03 12.56
N THR A 195 -3.55 0.53 13.02
CA THR A 195 -4.52 -0.17 13.86
C THR A 195 -5.89 0.01 13.27
N ARG A 196 -6.79 -0.93 13.53
CA ARG A 196 -8.20 -0.83 13.16
C ARG A 196 -8.81 0.52 13.54
N ARG A 197 -8.65 0.94 14.80
CA ARG A 197 -9.16 2.23 15.28
C ARG A 197 -8.63 3.41 14.47
N LEU A 198 -7.34 3.43 14.14
CA LEU A 198 -6.76 4.49 13.31
C LEU A 198 -7.42 4.50 11.94
N LEU A 199 -7.58 3.34 11.32
CA LEU A 199 -8.14 3.20 9.98
C LEU A 199 -9.65 3.43 9.91
N GLU A 200 -10.39 3.24 11.01
CA GLU A 200 -11.81 3.56 11.14
C GLU A 200 -12.07 5.06 11.39
N THR A 201 -11.07 5.79 11.90
CA THR A 201 -11.24 7.20 12.32
C THR A 201 -10.39 8.20 11.53
N ALA A 202 -9.52 7.71 10.64
CA ALA A 202 -8.70 8.56 9.78
C ALA A 202 -9.56 9.44 8.88
N GLU A 203 -9.28 10.74 8.86
CA GLU A 203 -9.90 11.70 7.96
C GLU A 203 -9.03 11.85 6.71
N PHE A 204 -9.45 11.22 5.61
CA PHE A 204 -8.70 11.21 4.37
C PHE A 204 -8.99 12.45 3.54
N THR A 205 -7.93 13.04 2.99
CA THR A 205 -8.05 13.98 1.86
C THR A 205 -8.00 13.18 0.57
N GLY A 206 -9.03 13.32 -0.27
CA GLY A 206 -9.16 12.59 -1.52
C GLY A 206 -8.45 13.27 -2.71
N GLY A 207 -7.89 12.46 -3.61
CA GLY A 207 -7.39 12.89 -4.92
C GLY A 207 -7.55 11.82 -5.99
N LEU A 208 -7.47 12.23 -7.26
CA LEU A 208 -7.45 11.33 -8.42
C LEU A 208 -6.07 11.37 -9.06
N VAL A 209 -5.38 10.23 -9.09
CA VAL A 209 -4.05 10.08 -9.68
C VAL A 209 -4.18 9.40 -11.04
N THR A 210 -3.52 9.91 -12.08
CA THR A 210 -3.53 9.24 -13.39
C THR A 210 -2.80 7.90 -13.31
N LYS A 211 -3.46 6.83 -13.75
CA LYS A 211 -2.90 5.49 -13.82
C LYS A 211 -1.82 5.46 -14.90
N PRO A 212 -0.62 4.94 -14.58
CA PRO A 212 0.32 4.59 -15.63
C PRO A 212 -0.20 3.41 -16.45
N VAL A 213 0.39 3.16 -17.62
CA VAL A 213 0.29 1.83 -18.22
C VAL A 213 0.96 0.86 -17.24
N PRO A 214 0.27 -0.13 -16.67
CA PRO A 214 0.85 -0.96 -15.62
C PRO A 214 2.14 -1.66 -16.08
N SER A 215 3.11 -1.82 -15.18
CA SER A 215 4.40 -2.39 -15.55
C SER A 215 4.27 -3.82 -16.10
N TRP A 216 3.27 -4.58 -15.65
CA TRP A 216 2.99 -5.95 -16.11
C TRP A 216 2.27 -6.05 -17.47
N LEU A 217 1.87 -4.91 -18.07
CA LEU A 217 1.33 -4.85 -19.44
C LEU A 217 2.38 -4.38 -20.48
N ARG A 218 3.59 -4.03 -20.03
CA ARG A 218 4.69 -3.58 -20.89
C ARG A 218 5.55 -4.78 -21.26
N ALA A 219 5.19 -5.46 -22.35
CA ALA A 219 5.97 -6.54 -22.96
C ALA A 219 7.24 -6.00 -23.65
#